data_AF-A0A974NNY7-F1
#
_entry.id   AF-A0A974NNY7-F1
#
_cell.length_a   1.000
_cell.length_b   1.000
_cell.length_c   1.000
_cell.angle_alpha   90.00
_cell.angle_beta   90.00
_cell.angle_gamma   90.00
#
_symmetry.space_group_name_H-M   'P 1'
#
loop_
_entity.id
_entity.type
_entity.pdbx_description
1 polymer ?
#
loop_
_entity_poly.entity_id
_entity_poly.type
_entity_poly.pdbx_seq_one_letter_code
_entity_poly.pdbx_strand_id
1 'polypeptide(L)'
;MENKINLISLFDKLIEDSHGEMKFAFIRKGNTFIYTDVTSPLLEALNITRDEFVGKSVDNCSFIGDDLAVKLKEIYPAAWGGKRVVFYCVPNQRTNTFFVVTLNPQIDNNKFVEVMGNCVPLDKEEFKDTLHMLKKFKPFEIRNE
;
A
#
# COMPACT_ATOMS: atom_id res chain seq x y z
N MET A 1 -9.90 -12.11 29.96
CA MET A 1 -8.83 -12.24 28.94
C MET A 1 -9.26 -11.44 27.73
N GLU A 2 -8.66 -10.28 27.49
CA GLU A 2 -8.85 -9.56 26.23
C GLU A 2 -8.14 -10.34 25.11
N ASN A 3 -8.89 -10.78 24.11
CA ASN A 3 -8.31 -11.29 22.88
C ASN A 3 -7.70 -10.11 22.12
N LYS A 4 -6.40 -9.84 22.33
CA LYS A 4 -5.66 -8.87 21.53
C LYS A 4 -5.49 -9.44 20.12
N ILE A 5 -6.20 -8.87 19.15
CA ILE A 5 -6.02 -9.19 17.74
C ILE A 5 -4.64 -8.68 17.31
N ASN A 6 -3.80 -9.59 16.80
CA ASN A 6 -2.58 -9.20 16.09
C ASN A 6 -2.99 -8.71 14.70
N LEU A 7 -3.07 -7.39 14.53
CA LEU A 7 -3.46 -6.75 13.28
C LEU A 7 -2.56 -7.16 12.10
N ILE A 8 -1.30 -7.49 12.37
CA ILE A 8 -0.37 -7.89 11.31
C ILE A 8 -0.70 -9.29 10.81
N SER A 9 -0.94 -10.24 11.73
CA SER A 9 -1.38 -11.58 11.36
C SER A 9 -2.74 -11.57 10.65
N LEU A 10 -3.63 -10.65 11.02
CA LEU A 10 -4.90 -10.45 10.32
C LEU A 10 -4.67 -9.95 8.89
N PHE A 11 -3.82 -8.94 8.70
CA PHE A 11 -3.52 -8.41 7.38
C PHE A 11 -2.79 -9.41 6.50
N ASP A 12 -1.85 -10.19 7.04
CA ASP A 12 -1.20 -11.26 6.27
C ASP A 12 -2.22 -12.27 5.76
N LYS A 13 -3.16 -12.69 6.62
CA LYS A 13 -4.21 -13.62 6.23
C LYS A 13 -5.13 -13.05 5.14
N LEU A 14 -5.51 -11.77 5.26
CA LEU A 14 -6.29 -11.08 4.22
C LEU A 14 -5.54 -11.03 2.89
N ILE A 15 -4.22 -10.88 2.91
CA ILE A 15 -3.40 -10.85 1.69
C ILE A 15 -3.27 -12.25 1.08
N GLU A 16 -3.06 -13.27 1.89
CA GLU A 16 -3.04 -14.67 1.45
C GLU A 16 -4.38 -15.07 0.79
N ASP A 17 -5.50 -14.70 1.43
CA ASP A 17 -6.85 -14.99 0.94
C ASP A 17 -7.21 -14.18 -0.33
N SER A 18 -6.58 -13.01 -0.55
CA SER A 18 -6.85 -12.16 -1.73
C SER A 18 -6.27 -12.69 -3.04
N HIS A 19 -5.49 -13.78 -3.00
CA HIS A 19 -4.71 -14.32 -4.14
C HIS A 19 -3.73 -13.31 -4.79
N GLY A 20 -3.56 -12.11 -4.23
CA GLY A 20 -2.60 -11.11 -4.67
C GLY A 20 -2.83 -10.59 -6.09
N GLU A 21 -4.08 -10.46 -6.54
CA GLU A 21 -4.38 -9.99 -7.91
C GLU A 21 -4.07 -8.50 -8.10
N MET A 22 -4.29 -7.69 -7.07
CA MET A 22 -4.03 -6.25 -7.10
C MET A 22 -2.61 -5.95 -6.65
N LYS A 23 -1.68 -5.85 -7.61
CA LYS A 23 -0.28 -5.50 -7.36
C LYS A 23 0.13 -4.18 -8.02
N PHE A 24 1.16 -3.57 -7.45
CA PHE A 24 1.94 -2.50 -8.07
C PHE A 24 3.43 -2.67 -7.74
N ALA A 25 4.27 -1.92 -8.44
CA ALA A 25 5.70 -1.90 -8.19
C ALA A 25 6.24 -0.48 -8.25
N PHE A 26 7.32 -0.21 -7.51
CA PHE A 26 8.04 1.06 -7.61
C PHE A 26 9.53 0.91 -7.36
N ILE A 27 10.28 1.85 -7.92
CA ILE A 27 11.72 1.98 -7.71
C ILE A 27 12.08 3.34 -7.12
N ARG A 28 13.26 3.44 -6.53
CA ARG A 28 13.84 4.73 -6.13
C ARG A 28 14.72 5.30 -7.24
N LYS A 29 14.42 6.51 -7.70
CA LYS A 29 15.30 7.32 -8.57
C LYS A 29 15.72 8.58 -7.83
N GLY A 30 16.97 8.59 -7.34
CA GLY A 30 17.46 9.68 -6.48
C GLY A 30 16.68 9.77 -5.17
N ASN A 31 15.98 10.88 -4.95
CA ASN A 31 15.16 11.10 -3.75
C ASN A 31 13.65 10.85 -3.97
N THR A 32 13.28 10.33 -5.14
CA THR A 32 11.87 10.13 -5.51
C THR A 32 11.59 8.65 -5.75
N PHE A 33 10.42 8.20 -5.33
CA PHE A 33 9.89 6.87 -5.66
C PHE A 33 8.99 6.97 -6.88
N ILE A 34 9.21 6.11 -7.86
CA ILE A 34 8.52 6.11 -9.15
C ILE A 34 7.85 4.76 -9.34
N TYR A 35 6.53 4.77 -9.56
CA TYR A 35 5.78 3.57 -9.88
C TYR A 35 6.18 3.03 -11.26
N THR A 36 6.49 1.75 -11.34
CA THR A 36 7.03 1.07 -12.53
C THR A 36 6.03 0.12 -13.15
N ASP A 37 5.18 -0.50 -12.34
CA ASP A 37 4.16 -1.42 -12.79
C ASP A 37 2.93 -1.39 -11.90
N VAL A 38 1.81 -1.86 -12.46
CA VAL A 38 0.50 -1.95 -11.82
C VAL A 38 -0.36 -2.94 -12.58
N THR A 39 -1.12 -3.74 -11.84
CA THR A 39 -2.07 -4.71 -12.40
C THR A 39 -3.40 -4.04 -12.77
N SER A 40 -4.09 -4.56 -13.80
CA SER A 40 -5.40 -4.04 -14.23
C SER A 40 -6.45 -4.02 -13.11
N PRO A 41 -6.61 -5.05 -12.26
CA PRO A 41 -7.57 -5.03 -11.17
C PRO A 41 -7.38 -3.86 -10.20
N LEU A 42 -6.13 -3.46 -9.94
CA LEU A 42 -5.84 -2.31 -9.08
C LEU A 42 -6.21 -0.98 -9.76
N LEU A 43 -5.95 -0.85 -11.07
CA LEU A 43 -6.35 0.33 -11.85
C LEU A 43 -7.87 0.50 -11.87
N GLU A 44 -8.60 -0.60 -12.10
CA GLU A 44 -10.06 -0.65 -12.08
C GLU A 44 -10.61 -0.25 -10.71
N ALA A 45 -10.06 -0.79 -9.63
CA ALA A 45 -10.46 -0.47 -8.27
C ALA A 45 -10.18 1.00 -7.88
N LEU A 46 -9.15 1.62 -8.48
CA LEU A 46 -8.81 3.03 -8.30
C LEU A 46 -9.56 3.96 -9.28
N ASN A 47 -10.21 3.40 -10.30
CA ASN A 47 -10.86 4.12 -11.39
C ASN A 47 -9.92 5.13 -12.08
N ILE A 48 -8.74 4.66 -12.47
CA ILE A 48 -7.70 5.44 -13.15
C ILE A 48 -7.07 4.62 -14.28
N THR A 49 -6.38 5.32 -15.19
CA THR A 49 -5.63 4.69 -16.27
C THR A 49 -4.20 4.35 -15.85
N ARG A 50 -3.55 3.46 -16.61
CA ARG A 50 -2.14 3.11 -16.39
C ARG A 50 -1.21 4.32 -16.50
N ASP A 51 -1.50 5.26 -17.41
CA ASP A 51 -0.68 6.47 -17.62
C ASP A 51 -0.81 7.49 -16.47
N GLU A 52 -1.88 7.37 -15.67
CA GLU A 52 -2.05 8.13 -14.43
C GLU A 52 -1.33 7.49 -13.24
N PHE A 53 -0.76 6.29 -13.39
CA PHE A 53 -0.07 5.55 -12.34
C PHE A 53 1.41 5.31 -12.66
N VAL A 54 1.73 4.70 -13.79
CA VAL A 54 3.10 4.31 -14.16
C VAL A 54 3.91 5.53 -14.58
N GLY A 55 5.16 5.58 -14.13
CA GLY A 55 6.07 6.72 -14.32
C GLY A 55 5.78 7.90 -13.39
N LYS A 56 4.75 7.80 -12.55
CA LYS A 56 4.37 8.82 -11.56
C LYS A 56 5.07 8.58 -10.21
N SER A 57 5.18 9.64 -9.43
CA SER A 57 5.62 9.65 -8.04
C SER A 57 4.43 9.92 -7.11
N VAL A 58 4.66 9.77 -5.81
CA VAL A 58 3.68 10.11 -4.77
C VAL A 58 3.11 11.54 -4.96
N ASP A 59 3.94 12.48 -5.40
CA ASP A 59 3.58 13.89 -5.53
C ASP A 59 2.74 14.23 -6.78
N ASN A 60 2.66 13.33 -7.77
CA ASN A 60 1.99 13.60 -9.05
C ASN A 60 0.97 12.52 -9.48
N CYS A 61 0.65 11.58 -8.60
CA CYS A 61 -0.43 10.62 -8.76
C CYS A 61 -1.77 11.22 -8.33
N SER A 62 -2.75 11.25 -9.24
CA SER A 62 -4.08 11.83 -8.99
C SER A 62 -4.90 11.06 -7.92
N PHE A 63 -4.58 9.79 -7.68
CA PHE A 63 -5.27 8.93 -6.70
C PHE A 63 -4.76 9.08 -5.26
N ILE A 64 -3.66 9.81 -5.04
CA ILE A 64 -3.04 10.01 -3.73
C ILE A 64 -3.49 11.36 -3.17
N GLY A 65 -4.22 11.34 -2.05
CA GLY A 65 -4.54 12.56 -1.29
C GLY A 65 -3.41 12.99 -0.36
N ASP A 66 -3.44 14.22 0.14
CA ASP A 66 -2.38 14.82 0.96
C ASP A 66 -1.98 13.97 2.18
N ASP A 67 -2.97 13.47 2.93
CA ASP A 67 -2.73 12.60 4.10
C ASP A 67 -1.99 11.32 3.73
N LEU A 68 -2.35 10.73 2.57
CA LEU A 68 -1.69 9.54 2.08
C LEU A 68 -0.29 9.86 1.57
N ALA A 69 -0.08 11.01 0.91
CA ALA A 69 1.22 11.42 0.43
C ALA A 69 2.24 11.55 1.58
N VAL A 70 1.84 12.17 2.70
CA VAL A 70 2.68 12.26 3.91
C VAL A 70 3.03 10.86 4.42
N LYS A 71 2.04 9.97 4.53
CA LYS A 71 2.25 8.60 5.01
C LYS A 71 3.19 7.80 4.10
N LEU A 72 3.04 7.89 2.78
CA LEU A 72 3.87 7.15 1.83
C LEU A 72 5.32 7.64 1.83
N LYS A 73 5.56 8.94 2.06
CA LYS A 73 6.91 9.51 2.21
C LYS A 73 7.66 8.96 3.44
N GLU A 74 6.96 8.55 4.48
CA GLU A 74 7.55 7.85 5.63
C GLU A 74 7.77 6.36 5.36
N ILE A 75 6.82 5.71 4.66
CA ILE A 75 6.79 4.25 4.46
C ILE A 75 7.77 3.78 3.38
N TYR A 76 7.80 4.45 2.22
CA TYR A 76 8.60 3.99 1.08
C TYR A 76 10.10 3.92 1.36
N PRO A 77 10.72 4.86 2.10
CA PRO A 77 12.11 4.71 2.54
C PRO A 77 12.36 3.46 3.38
N ALA A 78 11.44 3.11 4.28
CA ALA A 78 11.57 1.91 5.11
C ALA A 78 11.50 0.64 4.24
N ALA A 79 10.52 0.57 3.33
CA ALA A 79 10.38 -0.56 2.42
C ALA A 79 11.59 -0.72 1.50
N TRP A 80 12.08 0.38 0.90
CA TRP A 80 13.29 0.38 0.08
C TRP A 80 14.55 0.00 0.87
N GLY A 81 14.56 0.21 2.18
CA GLY A 81 15.64 -0.20 3.08
C GLY A 81 15.64 -1.69 3.46
N GLY A 82 14.77 -2.50 2.85
CA GLY A 82 14.71 -3.95 3.09
C GLY A 82 13.70 -4.41 4.13
N LYS A 83 12.86 -3.51 4.62
CA LYS A 83 11.81 -3.88 5.57
C LYS A 83 10.55 -4.28 4.83
N ARG A 84 9.93 -5.38 5.24
CA ARG A 84 8.54 -5.65 4.87
C ARG A 84 7.66 -4.69 5.65
N VAL A 85 6.76 -3.98 4.95
CA VAL A 85 5.85 -3.01 5.57
C VAL A 85 4.41 -3.38 5.29
N VAL A 86 3.55 -3.35 6.31
CA VAL A 86 2.10 -3.53 6.16
C VAL A 86 1.41 -2.25 6.61
N PHE A 87 0.52 -1.69 5.81
CA PHE A 87 -0.25 -0.49 6.18
C PHE A 87 -1.63 -0.53 5.53
N TYR A 88 -2.57 0.32 5.95
CA TYR A 88 -3.77 0.57 5.17
C TYR A 88 -3.77 2.00 4.61
N CYS A 89 -4.44 2.21 3.49
CA CYS A 89 -4.64 3.54 2.91
C CYS A 89 -6.06 3.71 2.39
N VAL A 90 -6.52 4.96 2.42
CA VAL A 90 -7.71 5.38 1.71
C VAL A 90 -7.19 6.18 0.51
N PRO A 91 -7.39 5.73 -0.74
CA PRO A 91 -7.13 6.56 -1.91
C PRO A 91 -8.02 7.80 -1.86
N ASN A 92 -7.84 8.71 -2.81
CA ASN A 92 -8.70 9.87 -2.95
C ASN A 92 -10.22 9.51 -2.90
N GLN A 93 -11.08 10.51 -2.76
CA GLN A 93 -12.51 10.30 -2.52
C GLN A 93 -13.29 9.70 -3.71
N ARG A 94 -12.63 9.31 -4.82
CA ARG A 94 -13.31 8.80 -6.01
C ARG A 94 -13.81 7.36 -5.86
N THR A 95 -13.35 6.63 -4.86
CA THR A 95 -13.70 5.22 -4.66
C THR A 95 -14.31 4.98 -3.28
N ASN A 96 -15.22 4.02 -3.18
CA ASN A 96 -15.75 3.55 -1.90
C ASN A 96 -14.87 2.47 -1.27
N THR A 97 -13.59 2.39 -1.67
CA THR A 97 -12.68 1.31 -1.29
C THR A 97 -11.51 1.86 -0.51
N PHE A 98 -11.11 1.18 0.57
CA PHE A 98 -9.81 1.37 1.19
C PHE A 98 -8.98 0.11 1.00
N PHE A 99 -7.67 0.23 1.09
CA PHE A 99 -6.76 -0.87 0.81
C PHE A 99 -5.95 -1.21 2.05
N VAL A 100 -5.77 -2.51 2.30
CA VAL A 100 -4.63 -3.01 3.07
C VAL A 100 -3.51 -3.29 2.09
N VAL A 101 -2.32 -2.80 2.36
CA VAL A 101 -1.16 -2.85 1.47
C VAL A 101 0.01 -3.50 2.19
N THR A 102 0.66 -4.47 1.53
CA THR A 102 2.00 -4.93 1.90
C THR A 102 3.02 -4.48 0.88
N LEU A 103 4.16 -4.03 1.38
CA LEU A 103 5.35 -3.73 0.59
C LEU A 103 6.41 -4.77 0.89
N ASN A 104 6.88 -5.44 -0.15
CA ASN A 104 7.92 -6.45 -0.09
C ASN A 104 9.10 -5.98 -0.97
N PRO A 105 10.23 -5.57 -0.38
CA PRO A 105 11.41 -5.22 -1.15
C PRO A 105 11.92 -6.45 -1.92
N GLN A 106 12.29 -6.23 -3.17
CA GLN A 106 12.93 -7.23 -4.01
C GLN A 106 14.42 -6.93 -4.05
N ILE A 107 15.21 -7.93 -3.67
CA ILE A 107 16.68 -7.86 -3.60
C ILE A 107 17.23 -8.81 -4.66
N ASP A 108 18.02 -8.29 -5.58
CA ASP A 108 18.82 -9.09 -6.51
C ASP A 108 20.30 -8.79 -6.29
N ASN A 109 21.12 -9.83 -6.11
CA ASN A 109 22.56 -9.71 -5.87
C ASN A 109 22.93 -8.68 -4.77
N ASN A 110 22.23 -8.73 -3.63
CA ASN A 110 22.38 -7.79 -2.50
C ASN A 110 22.09 -6.31 -2.84
N LYS A 111 21.36 -6.03 -3.92
CA LYS A 111 20.90 -4.70 -4.30
C LYS A 111 19.38 -4.64 -4.34
N PHE A 112 18.80 -3.61 -3.75
CA PHE A 112 17.39 -3.31 -3.90
C PHE A 112 17.10 -2.91 -5.35
N VAL A 113 16.30 -3.73 -6.02
CA VAL A 113 15.95 -3.51 -7.42
C VAL A 113 14.57 -2.86 -7.54
N GLU A 114 13.63 -3.28 -6.70
CA GLU A 114 12.24 -2.85 -6.76
C GLU A 114 11.54 -3.10 -5.43
N VAL A 115 10.41 -2.46 -5.19
CA VAL A 115 9.49 -2.82 -4.10
C VAL A 115 8.16 -3.22 -4.72
N MET A 116 7.70 -4.41 -4.36
CA MET A 116 6.40 -4.94 -4.79
C MET A 116 5.33 -4.64 -3.74
N GLY A 117 4.26 -3.97 -4.17
CA GLY A 117 3.07 -3.71 -3.39
C GLY A 117 1.97 -4.72 -3.71
N ASN A 118 1.40 -5.38 -2.70
CA ASN A 118 0.14 -6.11 -2.83
C ASN A 118 -0.96 -5.36 -2.10
N CYS A 119 -2.12 -5.21 -2.73
CA CYS A 119 -3.28 -4.50 -2.23
C CYS A 119 -4.45 -5.45 -2.02
N VAL A 120 -5.16 -5.30 -0.90
CA VAL A 120 -6.44 -5.97 -0.65
C VAL A 120 -7.51 -4.89 -0.54
N PRO A 121 -8.47 -4.84 -1.47
CA PRO A 121 -9.56 -3.88 -1.41
C PRO A 121 -10.55 -4.29 -0.31
N LEU A 122 -11.04 -3.30 0.44
CA LEU A 122 -12.10 -3.45 1.45
C LEU A 122 -13.13 -2.34 1.25
N ASP A 123 -14.41 -2.66 1.40
CA ASP A 123 -15.51 -1.71 1.22
C ASP A 123 -15.59 -0.74 2.41
N LYS A 124 -15.65 0.57 2.15
CA LYS A 124 -15.70 1.58 3.21
C LYS A 124 -17.00 1.57 4.01
N GLU A 125 -18.12 1.20 3.40
CA GLU A 125 -19.41 1.17 4.08
C GLU A 125 -19.54 -0.06 4.98
N GLU A 126 -18.99 -1.21 4.57
CA GLU A 126 -18.93 -2.40 5.43
C GLU A 126 -18.09 -2.14 6.69
N PHE A 127 -17.02 -1.34 6.56
CA PHE A 127 -16.09 -1.06 7.64
C PHE A 127 -16.21 0.36 8.21
N LYS A 128 -17.34 1.05 8.04
CA LYS A 128 -17.47 2.49 8.36
C LYS A 128 -17.06 2.87 9.78
N ASP A 129 -17.53 2.10 10.77
CA ASP A 129 -17.20 2.30 12.18
C ASP A 129 -15.74 1.96 12.46
N THR A 130 -15.25 0.88 11.86
CA THR A 130 -13.85 0.43 11.96
C THR A 130 -12.91 1.44 11.32
N LEU A 131 -13.26 2.04 10.19
CA LEU A 131 -12.48 3.05 9.47
C LEU A 131 -12.29 4.31 10.31
N HIS A 132 -13.32 4.75 11.03
CA HIS A 132 -13.20 5.88 11.95
C HIS A 132 -12.21 5.58 13.09
N MET A 133 -12.18 4.34 13.60
CA MET A 133 -11.18 3.91 14.57
C MET A 133 -9.79 3.77 13.96
N LEU A 134 -9.68 3.10 12.80
CA LEU A 134 -8.44 2.88 12.07
C LEU A 134 -7.72 4.21 11.83
N LYS A 135 -8.41 5.25 11.35
CA LYS A 135 -7.85 6.60 11.15
C LYS A 135 -7.14 7.20 12.37
N LYS A 136 -7.45 6.74 13.60
CA LYS A 136 -6.81 7.18 14.84
C LYS A 136 -5.54 6.39 15.18
N PHE A 137 -5.36 5.21 14.59
CA PHE A 137 -4.14 4.43 14.71
C PHE A 137 -3.10 4.91 13.69
N LYS A 138 -1.82 4.82 14.05
CA LYS A 138 -0.71 4.88 13.09
C LYS A 138 -0.51 3.48 12.54
N PRO A 139 -1.11 3.12 11.41
CA PRO A 139 -1.18 1.75 10.95
C PRO A 139 -0.14 1.62 9.87
N PHE A 140 1.08 1.37 10.31
CA PHE A 140 2.14 0.83 9.50
C PHE A 140 3.04 0.02 10.43
N GLU A 141 3.24 -1.24 10.09
CA GLU A 141 4.06 -2.16 10.88
C GLU A 141 5.26 -2.56 10.04
N ILE A 142 6.43 -2.50 10.65
CA ILE A 142 7.72 -2.76 10.03
C ILE A 142 8.22 -4.10 10.54
N ARG A 143 8.44 -5.06 9.63
CA ARG A 143 9.07 -6.33 9.95
C ARG A 143 10.51 -6.36 9.45
N ASN A 144 11.38 -6.89 10.29
CA ASN A 144 12.68 -7.37 9.85
C ASN A 144 12.48 -8.81 9.38
N GLU A 145 13.10 -9.16 8.25
CA GLU A 145 13.16 -10.55 7.77
C GLU A 145 14.06 -11.40 8.68
#